data_AF-A0A7Y2NA57-F1
#
_entry.id   AF-A0A7Y2NA57-F1
#
_cell.length_a   1.000
_cell.length_b   1.000
_cell.length_c   1.000
_cell.angle_alpha   90.00
_cell.angle_beta   90.00
_cell.angle_gamma   90.00
#
_symmetry.space_group_name_H-M   'P 1'
#
loop_
_entity.id
_entity.type
_entity.pdbx_description
1 polymer ?
#
loop_
_entity_poly.entity_id
_entity_poly.type
_entity_poly.pdbx_seq_one_letter_code
_entity_poly.pdbx_strand_id
1 'polypeptide(L)' 'LSPQERKILDLIAEGKTNRQIAEELFLAEKTVKNYVSNLLSKLEMSRRSEAAAYAARLQADRAKKYPPEEWSKAIS' A
#
# COMPACT_ATOMS: atom_id res chain seq x y z
N LEU A 1 5.46 0.15 9.42
CA LEU A 1 4.27 -0.60 8.99
C LEU A 1 4.52 -2.10 9.05
N SER A 2 3.57 -2.85 9.60
CA SER A 2 3.57 -4.32 9.56
C SER A 2 3.42 -4.84 8.13
N PRO A 3 3.73 -6.11 7.83
CA PRO A 3 3.51 -6.68 6.50
C PRO A 3 2.05 -6.54 6.02
N GLN A 4 1.07 -6.73 6.92
CA GLN A 4 -0.34 -6.58 6.59
C GLN A 4 -0.72 -5.12 6.30
N GLU A 5 -0.19 -4.17 7.09
CA GLU A 5 -0.40 -2.73 6.87
C GLU A 5 0.20 -2.28 5.53
N ARG A 6 1.35 -2.83 5.12
CA ARG A 6 1.94 -2.54 3.81
C ARG A 6 1.06 -3.05 2.66
N LYS A 7 0.57 -4.29 2.74
CA LYS A 7 -0.38 -4.83 1.75
C LYS A 7 -1.62 -3.95 1.63
N ILE A 8 -2.20 -3.54 2.76
CA ILE A 8 -3.37 -2.65 2.77
C ILE A 8 -3.03 -1.30 2.15
N LEU A 9 -1.86 -0.74 2.44
CA LEU A 9 -1.39 0.52 1.84
C LEU A 9 -1.24 0.41 0.32
N ASP A 10 -0.68 -0.69 -0.19
CA ASP A 10 -0.54 -0.93 -1.63
C ASP A 10 -1.92 -0.99 -2.31
N LEU A 11 -2.87 -1.73 -1.72
CA LEU A 11 -4.24 -1.83 -2.25
C LEU A 11 -5.01 -0.50 -2.15
N ILE A 12 -4.72 0.33 -1.15
CA ILE A 12 -5.23 1.71 -1.09
C ILE A 12 -4.70 2.53 -2.27
N ALA A 13 -3.42 2.37 -2.63
CA ALA A 13 -2.81 3.06 -3.77
C ALA A 13 -3.46 2.68 -5.09
N GLU A 14 -3.90 1.42 -5.23
CA GLU A 14 -4.68 0.93 -6.36
C GLU A 14 -6.13 1.46 -6.40
N GLY A 15 -6.54 2.26 -5.41
CA GLY A 15 -7.89 2.84 -5.34
C GLY A 15 -8.96 1.87 -4.86
N LYS A 16 -8.61 0.69 -4.37
CA LYS A 16 -9.59 -0.28 -3.84
C LYS A 16 -10.31 0.29 -2.64
N THR A 17 -11.53 -0.17 -2.36
CA THR A 17 -12.32 0.16 -1.17
C THR A 17 -12.02 -0.84 -0.03
N ASN A 18 -12.45 -0.54 1.20
CA ASN A 18 -12.26 -1.48 2.32
C ASN A 18 -12.95 -2.83 2.08
N ARG A 19 -14.08 -2.84 1.37
CA ARG A 19 -14.78 -4.07 0.99
C ARG A 19 -13.96 -4.90 0.00
N GLN A 20 -13.44 -4.28 -1.05
CA GLN A 20 -12.59 -4.96 -2.04
C GLN A 20 -11.29 -5.49 -1.40
N ILE A 21 -10.66 -4.70 -0.53
CA ILE A 21 -9.48 -5.13 0.23
C ILE A 21 -9.83 -6.32 1.14
N ALA A 22 -11.00 -6.30 1.76
CA ALA A 22 -11.46 -7.39 2.62
C ALA A 22 -11.67 -8.69 1.83
N GLU A 23 -12.27 -8.60 0.65
CA GLU A 23 -12.44 -9.72 -0.28
C GLU A 23 -11.09 -10.31 -0.71
N GLU A 24 -10.15 -9.47 -1.13
CA GLU A 24 -8.85 -9.89 -1.63
C GLU A 24 -7.92 -10.47 -0.56
N LEU A 25 -8.01 -9.95 0.67
CA LEU A 25 -7.22 -10.44 1.80
C LEU A 25 -7.94 -11.50 2.64
N PHE A 26 -9.14 -11.93 2.24
CA PHE A 26 -9.99 -12.87 2.97
C PHE A 26 -10.23 -12.45 4.43
N LEU A 27 -10.55 -11.18 4.63
CA LEU A 27 -10.82 -10.57 5.94
C LEU A 27 -12.26 -10.05 6.02
N ALA A 28 -12.73 -9.76 7.24
CA ALA A 28 -13.93 -8.97 7.42
C ALA A 28 -13.67 -7.49 7.10
N GLU A 29 -14.64 -6.79 6.51
CA GLU A 29 -14.52 -5.35 6.18
C GLU A 29 -14.19 -4.49 7.42
N LYS A 30 -14.76 -4.82 8.59
CA LYS A 30 -14.45 -4.14 9.86
C LYS A 30 -12.97 -4.29 10.25
N THR A 31 -12.38 -5.45 10.00
CA THR A 31 -10.96 -5.70 10.26
C THR A 31 -10.10 -4.80 9.37
N VAL A 32 -10.45 -4.67 8.09
CA VAL A 32 -9.77 -3.74 7.18
C VAL A 32 -9.93 -2.30 7.64
N LYS A 33 -11.13 -1.87 8.05
CA LYS A 33 -11.36 -0.53 8.63
C LYS A 33 -10.40 -0.25 9.80
N ASN A 34 -10.26 -1.19 10.72
CA ASN A 34 -9.34 -1.06 11.86
C ASN A 34 -7.88 -0.94 11.41
N TYR A 35 -7.46 -1.77 10.45
CA TYR A 35 -6.12 -1.65 9.88
C TYR A 35 -5.88 -0.29 9.21
N VAL A 36 -6.86 0.22 8.45
CA VAL A 36 -6.76 1.54 7.81
C VAL A 36 -6.63 2.64 8.85
N SER A 37 -7.44 2.62 9.91
CA SER A 37 -7.33 3.60 10.99
C SER A 37 -5.98 3.55 11.69
N ASN A 38 -5.49 2.36 12.02
CA ASN A 38 -4.18 2.17 12.66
C ASN A 38 -3.02 2.58 11.73
N LEU A 39 -3.12 2.27 10.45
CA LEU A 39 -2.16 2.68 9.43
C LEU A 39 -2.09 4.20 9.33
N LEU A 40 -3.24 4.87 9.19
CA LEU A 40 -3.31 6.33 9.10
C LEU A 40 -2.72 6.98 10.36
N SER A 41 -3.08 6.47 11.54
CA SER A 41 -2.50 6.94 12.81
C SER A 41 -0.97 6.79 12.85
N LYS A 42 -0.43 5.63 12.43
CA LYS A 42 1.02 5.38 12.40
C LYS A 42 1.77 6.23 11.37
N LEU A 43 1.10 6.66 10.31
CA LEU A 43 1.66 7.53 9.28
C LEU A 43 1.39 9.02 9.56
N GLU A 44 0.75 9.34 10.69
CA GLU A 44 0.32 10.70 11.04
C GLU A 44 -0.56 11.35 9.96
N MET A 45 -1.36 10.52 9.28
CA MET A 45 -2.29 10.92 8.23
C MET A 45 -3.72 10.91 8.75
N SER A 46 -4.55 11.79 8.21
CA SER A 46 -5.97 11.89 8.56
C SER A 46 -6.87 11.30 7.48
N ARG A 47 -6.39 11.21 6.23
CA ARG A 47 -7.23 10.87 5.08
C ARG A 47 -6.65 9.71 4.27
N ARG A 48 -7.55 8.86 3.76
CA ARG A 48 -7.20 7.77 2.81
C ARG A 48 -6.45 8.29 1.58
N SER A 49 -6.82 9.46 1.08
CA SER A 49 -6.17 10.07 -0.08
C SER A 49 -4.71 10.42 0.18
N GLU A 50 -4.35 10.81 1.40
CA GLU A 50 -2.96 11.07 1.79
C GLU A 50 -2.15 9.77 1.76
N ALA A 51 -2.70 8.69 2.31
CA ALA A 51 -2.08 7.37 2.26
C ALA A 51 -1.91 6.85 0.83
N ALA A 52 -2.92 7.03 -0.03
CA ALA A 52 -2.84 6.65 -1.45
C ALA A 52 -1.74 7.42 -2.18
N ALA A 53 -1.68 8.75 -2.01
CA ALA A 53 -0.65 9.58 -2.61
C ALA A 53 0.76 9.24 -2.10
N TYR A 54 0.89 8.97 -0.80
CA TYR A 54 2.14 8.52 -0.19
C TYR A 54 2.64 7.20 -0.78
N ALA A 55 1.75 6.21 -0.90
CA ALA A 55 2.08 4.91 -1.46
C ALA A 55 2.50 5.00 -2.93
N ALA A 56 1.77 5.78 -3.74
CA ALA A 56 2.11 6.02 -5.14
C ALA A 56 3.50 6.66 -5.31
N ARG A 57 3.86 7.62 -4.44
CA ARG A 57 5.20 8.22 -4.41
C ARG A 57 6.27 7.19 -4.08
N LEU A 58 6.04 6.35 -3.06
CA LEU A 58 7.00 5.31 -2.68
C LEU A 58 7.24 4.30 -3.80
N GLN A 59 6.19 3.93 -4.56
CA GLN A 59 6.31 3.05 -5.73
C GLN A 59 7.10 3.71 -6.85
N ALA A 60 6.81 4.99 -7.15
CA ALA A 60 7.56 5.75 -8.15
C ALA A 60 9.05 5.89 -7.78
N ASP A 61 9.35 6.14 -6.51
CA ASP A 61 10.74 6.25 -6.03
C ASP A 61 11.48 4.91 -6.08
N ARG A 62 10.79 3.79 -5.79
CA ARG A 62 11.34 2.44 -5.98
C ARG A 62 11.65 2.15 -7.44
N ALA A 63 10.72 2.47 -8.35
CA ALA A 63 10.89 2.26 -9.78
C ALA A 63 12.08 3.08 -10.34
N LYS A 64 12.27 4.31 -9.84
CA LYS A 64 13.45 5.13 -10.18
C LYS A 64 14.76 4.54 -9.64
N LYS A 65 14.74 4.04 -8.40
CA LYS A 65 15.94 3.51 -7.74
C LYS A 65 16.39 2.17 -8.31
N TYR A 66 15.44 1.35 -8.77
CA TYR A 66 15.70 0.05 -9.38
C TYR A 66 14.97 -0.08 -10.72
N PRO A 67 15.53 0.52 -11.79
CA PRO A 67 14.96 0.43 -13.12
C PRO A 67 14.83 -1.05 -13.54
N PRO A 68 13.67 -1.51 -14.05
CA PRO A 68 13.47 -2.91 -14.45
C PRO A 68 14.54 -3.48 -15.40
N GLU A 69 15.13 -2.63 -16.24
CA GLU A 69 16.19 -2.97 -17.20
C GLU A 69 17.54 -3.31 -16.56
N GLU A 70 17.82 -2.83 -15.34
CA GLU A 70 19.09 -3.09 -14.63
C GLU A 70 19.17 -4.53 -14.09
N TRP A 71 18.03 -5.14 -13.76
CA TRP A 71 17.93 -6.51 -13.22
C TRP A 71 18.34 -7.57 -14.25
N SER A 72 18.03 -7.31 -15.52
CA SER A 72 18.38 -8.21 -16.62
C SER A 72 19.89 -8.22 -16.89
N LYS A 73 20.58 -7.08 -16.69
CA LYS A 73 22.02 -6.95 -16.88
C LYS A 73 22.84 -7.53 -15.71
N ALA A 74 22.29 -7.58 -14.51
CA ALA A 74 23.00 -8.06 -13.32
C ALA A 74 22.99 -9.59 -13.16
N ILE A 75 22.10 -10.30 -13.87
CA ILE A 75 21.95 -11.76 -13.84
C ILE A 75 22.39 -12.40 -15.18
N SER A 76 22.74 -11.57 -16.17
CA SER A 76 23.42 -12.00 -17.41
C SER A 76 24.93 -11.92 -17.25
#